data_AF-A0A9C7PKX2-F1
#
_entry.id   AF-A0A9C7PKX2-F1
#
_cell.length_a   1.000
_cell.length_b   1.000
_cell.length_c   1.000
_cell.angle_alpha   90.00
_cell.angle_beta   90.00
_cell.angle_gamma   90.00
#
_symmetry.space_group_name_H-M   'P 1'
#
loop_
_entity.id
_entity.type
_entity.pdbx_description
1 polymer ?
#
loop_
_entity_poly.entity_id
_entity_poly.type
_entity_poly.pdbx_seq_one_letter_code
_entity_poly.pdbx_strand_id
1 'polypeptide(L)'
;MGAALGAASDWFNFLPIADYPVIADHAPYFRDWVEHASYDEYWSRWSIDEAYEEIKVPAIHTGGLYDIFLSGTVKNFVGLSSASASVKSQPQKLLLGPWTHMPWAPVDVVGGEVSTNEVDDWQVSWLDHHLKGSENGVLDHPVTVYLLGEGIRNFTAWPPAEARFVEYFMHSQGRANSKFGDGWLDREVPSDEPVDIFIYDPSTPTPSLGGHSCCFESVTPMGPADQSIAEVSRMVLVYTTEPLVEDMLVVGDAFVTLYAASSAVDTDFTTRLCVVGPDGTSINIQEGIVRARYRDSLVDPSPIVPGEVYRYRIELGPVATRVPAGSAIRVDISSSDFPQWDRNFNTGGRIGFEGPLAAVTATQTVLHSGSFPSSLSLPVVPG
;
A
#
# COMPACT_ATOMS: atom_id res chain seq x y z
N MET A 1 11.74 -5.40 -27.70
CA MET A 1 11.18 -4.59 -26.59
C MET A 1 9.76 -4.12 -26.86
N GLY A 2 9.46 -3.39 -27.94
CA GLY A 2 8.09 -2.88 -28.22
C GLY A 2 6.99 -3.96 -28.31
N ALA A 3 7.26 -5.11 -28.95
CA ALA A 3 6.30 -6.21 -29.02
C ALA A 3 6.16 -7.02 -27.71
N ALA A 4 7.14 -6.92 -26.80
CA ALA A 4 7.12 -7.60 -25.52
C ALA A 4 6.34 -6.80 -24.47
N LEU A 5 6.50 -5.46 -24.47
CA LEU A 5 5.72 -4.56 -23.62
C LEU A 5 4.23 -4.53 -24.01
N GLY A 6 3.92 -4.59 -25.31
CA GLY A 6 2.53 -4.57 -25.79
C GLY A 6 1.71 -5.83 -25.49
N ALA A 7 2.33 -6.91 -25.03
CA ALA A 7 1.69 -8.15 -24.62
C ALA A 7 1.84 -8.43 -23.11
N ALA A 8 2.37 -7.48 -22.33
CA ALA A 8 2.67 -7.67 -20.91
C ALA A 8 1.41 -7.99 -20.08
N SER A 9 0.25 -7.45 -20.47
CA SER A 9 -1.04 -7.77 -19.84
C SER A 9 -1.46 -9.23 -19.99
N ASP A 10 -1.10 -9.87 -21.12
CA ASP A 10 -1.35 -11.30 -21.34
C ASP A 10 -0.48 -12.15 -20.40
N TRP A 11 0.67 -11.62 -19.96
CA TRP A 11 1.61 -12.34 -19.11
C TRP A 11 1.11 -12.49 -17.68
N PHE A 12 0.43 -11.49 -17.13
CA PHE A 12 -0.13 -11.57 -15.77
C PHE A 12 -1.14 -12.72 -15.64
N ASN A 13 -1.77 -13.11 -16.76
CA ASN A 13 -2.75 -14.18 -16.78
C ASN A 13 -2.16 -15.59 -17.02
N PHE A 14 -0.85 -15.71 -17.28
CA PHE A 14 -0.23 -17.02 -17.46
C PHE A 14 -0.15 -17.78 -16.14
N LEU A 15 -0.60 -19.04 -16.16
CA LEU A 15 -0.66 -19.91 -14.99
C LEU A 15 -0.23 -21.34 -15.37
N PRO A 16 0.62 -22.01 -14.57
CA PRO A 16 1.30 -21.49 -13.38
C PRO A 16 2.33 -20.40 -13.69
N ILE A 17 2.42 -19.38 -12.84
CA ILE A 17 3.33 -18.23 -13.05
C ILE A 17 4.80 -18.70 -13.09
N ALA A 18 5.15 -19.70 -12.28
CA ALA A 18 6.51 -20.26 -12.22
C ALA A 18 6.99 -20.89 -13.54
N ASP A 19 6.07 -21.28 -14.43
CA ASP A 19 6.38 -21.99 -15.68
C ASP A 19 6.27 -21.08 -16.90
N TYR A 20 6.20 -19.76 -16.71
CA TYR A 20 6.05 -18.82 -17.81
C TYR A 20 7.26 -18.86 -18.77
N PRO A 21 7.08 -19.25 -20.06
CA PRO A 21 8.20 -19.60 -20.93
C PRO A 21 9.21 -18.47 -21.17
N VAL A 22 8.74 -17.23 -21.33
CA VAL A 22 9.63 -16.09 -21.62
C VAL A 22 10.52 -15.77 -20.41
N ILE A 23 9.99 -15.88 -19.20
CA ILE A 23 10.79 -15.69 -17.98
C ILE A 23 11.70 -16.90 -17.75
N ALA A 24 11.23 -18.12 -17.98
CA ALA A 24 12.07 -19.32 -17.84
C ALA A 24 13.33 -19.26 -18.72
N ASP A 25 13.21 -18.74 -19.95
CA ASP A 25 14.32 -18.65 -20.89
C ASP A 25 15.25 -17.43 -20.66
N HIS A 26 14.74 -16.32 -20.11
CA HIS A 26 15.49 -15.05 -20.02
C HIS A 26 15.79 -14.56 -18.60
N ALA A 27 15.04 -15.00 -17.61
CA ALA A 27 15.14 -14.60 -16.21
C ALA A 27 14.90 -15.81 -15.28
N PRO A 28 15.72 -16.87 -15.37
CA PRO A 28 15.52 -18.11 -14.62
C PRO A 28 15.49 -17.91 -13.09
N TYR A 29 16.13 -16.85 -12.60
CA TYR A 29 16.11 -16.44 -11.19
C TYR A 29 14.71 -16.12 -10.66
N PHE A 30 13.75 -15.79 -11.53
CA PHE A 30 12.37 -15.53 -11.11
C PHE A 30 11.71 -16.79 -10.55
N ARG A 31 12.07 -17.97 -11.06
CA ARG A 31 11.55 -19.23 -10.51
C ARG A 31 12.02 -19.41 -9.07
N ASP A 32 13.26 -19.05 -8.76
CA ASP A 32 13.76 -19.05 -7.38
C ASP A 32 12.92 -18.10 -6.50
N TRP A 33 12.56 -16.91 -7.01
CA TRP A 33 11.70 -15.97 -6.27
C TRP A 33 10.32 -16.57 -5.95
N VAL A 34 9.73 -17.29 -6.91
CA VAL A 34 8.43 -17.96 -6.71
C VAL A 34 8.57 -19.18 -5.79
N GLU A 35 9.70 -19.89 -5.82
CA GLU A 35 9.99 -20.99 -4.89
C GLU A 35 10.12 -20.49 -3.43
N HIS A 36 10.68 -19.30 -3.25
CA HIS A 36 10.89 -18.65 -1.96
C HIS A 36 9.75 -17.66 -1.63
N ALA A 37 8.50 -18.13 -1.59
CA ALA A 37 7.33 -17.27 -1.36
C ALA A 37 7.21 -16.71 0.09
N SER A 38 8.00 -17.21 1.04
CA SER A 38 8.08 -16.75 2.43
C SER A 38 9.41 -16.01 2.67
N TYR A 39 9.51 -15.21 3.72
CA TYR A 39 10.76 -14.54 4.11
C TYR A 39 11.72 -15.53 4.78
N ASP A 40 12.32 -16.41 3.98
CA ASP A 40 13.27 -17.43 4.41
C ASP A 40 14.74 -16.98 4.22
N GLU A 41 15.68 -17.91 4.40
CA GLU A 41 17.13 -17.66 4.26
C GLU A 41 17.52 -17.10 2.87
N TYR A 42 16.74 -17.40 1.82
CA TYR A 42 17.02 -16.87 0.50
C TYR A 42 16.91 -15.35 0.48
N TRP A 43 15.92 -14.78 1.17
CA TRP A 43 15.70 -13.34 1.23
C TRP A 43 16.47 -12.64 2.33
N SER A 44 16.56 -13.26 3.52
CA SER A 44 17.20 -12.60 4.67
C SER A 44 18.67 -12.27 4.41
N ARG A 45 19.39 -13.12 3.66
CA ARG A 45 20.80 -12.87 3.28
C ARG A 45 21.03 -11.62 2.41
N TRP A 46 19.99 -11.11 1.75
CA TRP A 46 20.06 -9.91 0.91
C TRP A 46 19.47 -8.68 1.60
N SER A 47 18.71 -8.89 2.68
CA SER A 47 18.04 -7.81 3.40
C SER A 47 19.04 -6.99 4.19
N ILE A 48 18.95 -5.67 4.06
CA ILE A 48 19.72 -4.73 4.89
C ILE A 48 19.01 -4.39 6.20
N ASP A 49 17.76 -4.82 6.37
CA ASP A 49 16.91 -4.50 7.51
C ASP A 49 17.52 -4.93 8.85
N GLU A 50 18.34 -5.99 8.81
CA GLU A 50 19.02 -6.58 9.97
C GLU A 50 20.43 -5.99 10.19
N ALA A 51 20.92 -5.15 9.27
CA ALA A 51 22.30 -4.68 9.22
C ALA A 51 22.44 -3.14 9.25
N TYR A 52 21.40 -2.39 9.61
CA TYR A 52 21.46 -0.93 9.68
C TYR A 52 22.59 -0.40 10.58
N GLU A 53 22.99 -1.14 11.62
CA GLU A 53 24.11 -0.75 12.50
C GLU A 53 25.49 -0.80 11.83
N GLU A 54 25.62 -1.50 10.71
CA GLU A 54 26.87 -1.61 9.95
C GLU A 54 27.04 -0.46 8.94
N ILE A 55 25.95 0.24 8.60
CA ILE A 55 25.92 1.28 7.58
C ILE A 55 26.26 2.63 8.22
N LYS A 56 27.45 3.15 7.92
CA LYS A 56 28.02 4.37 8.56
C LYS A 56 28.23 5.53 7.59
N VAL A 57 27.40 5.62 6.56
CA VAL A 57 27.46 6.69 5.55
C VAL A 57 26.25 7.61 5.66
N PRO A 58 26.40 8.92 5.40
CA PRO A 58 25.26 9.80 5.16
C PRO A 58 24.43 9.28 3.99
N ALA A 59 23.10 9.34 4.10
CA ALA A 59 22.21 8.99 3.00
C ALA A 59 21.03 9.96 2.85
N ILE A 60 20.70 10.23 1.59
CA ILE A 60 19.42 10.81 1.18
C ILE A 60 18.56 9.69 0.59
N HIS A 61 17.39 9.49 1.18
CA HIS A 61 16.40 8.49 0.82
C HIS A 61 15.32 9.19 0.00
N THR A 62 15.28 8.97 -1.30
CA THR A 62 14.30 9.60 -2.19
C THR A 62 13.25 8.59 -2.63
N GLY A 63 11.97 8.90 -2.43
CA GLY A 63 10.84 8.06 -2.83
C GLY A 63 9.69 8.87 -3.41
N GLY A 64 8.86 8.21 -4.22
CA GLY A 64 7.60 8.76 -4.71
C GLY A 64 6.42 8.29 -3.86
N LEU A 65 5.42 9.14 -3.64
CA LEU A 65 4.20 8.80 -2.90
C LEU A 65 3.29 7.80 -3.64
N TYR A 66 3.55 7.51 -4.92
CA TYR A 66 2.96 6.41 -5.69
C TYR A 66 4.04 5.46 -6.24
N ASP A 67 5.19 5.36 -5.56
CA ASP A 67 6.31 4.51 -5.96
C ASP A 67 6.21 3.11 -5.34
N ILE A 68 6.55 2.08 -6.12
CA ILE A 68 6.53 0.68 -5.67
C ILE A 68 7.50 0.39 -4.51
N PHE A 69 8.56 1.19 -4.35
CA PHE A 69 9.56 1.01 -3.30
C PHE A 69 9.36 1.95 -2.10
N LEU A 70 8.28 2.74 -2.07
CA LEU A 70 8.03 3.74 -1.03
C LEU A 70 8.21 3.18 0.40
N SER A 71 7.58 2.04 0.70
CA SER A 71 7.67 1.40 2.01
C SER A 71 9.11 1.03 2.39
N GLY A 72 9.90 0.52 1.44
CA GLY A 72 11.31 0.19 1.66
C GLY A 72 12.18 1.43 1.86
N THR A 73 11.96 2.47 1.07
CA THR A 73 12.64 3.77 1.18
C THR A 73 12.43 4.38 2.57
N VAL A 74 11.19 4.43 3.02
CA VAL A 74 10.84 4.95 4.36
C VAL A 74 11.40 4.06 5.46
N LYS A 75 11.27 2.73 5.34
CA LYS A 75 11.81 1.78 6.32
C LYS A 75 13.33 1.94 6.50
N ASN A 76 14.07 2.12 5.41
CA ASN A 76 15.52 2.35 5.46
C ASN A 76 15.89 3.66 6.14
N PHE A 77 15.17 4.75 5.86
CA PHE A 77 15.37 6.01 6.57
C PHE A 77 15.14 5.86 8.06
N VAL A 78 14.02 5.25 8.47
CA VAL A 78 13.67 5.05 9.88
C VAL A 78 14.68 4.14 10.58
N GLY A 79 15.07 3.03 9.94
CA GLY A 79 16.06 2.09 10.46
C GLY A 79 17.42 2.73 10.69
N LEU A 80 17.96 3.45 9.70
CA LEU A 80 19.25 4.12 9.82
C LEU A 80 19.21 5.32 10.79
N SER A 81 18.09 6.04 10.85
CA SER A 81 17.93 7.17 11.78
C SER A 81 17.78 6.72 13.24
N SER A 82 17.28 5.50 13.47
CA SER A 82 17.07 4.93 14.80
C SER A 82 18.22 4.06 15.31
N ALA A 83 19.14 3.63 14.43
CA ALA A 83 20.33 2.83 14.77
C ALA A 83 21.17 3.43 15.91
N SER A 84 21.98 2.60 16.58
CA SER A 84 22.71 2.95 17.80
C SER A 84 23.57 4.22 17.71
N ALA A 85 23.94 4.81 18.86
CA ALA A 85 24.62 6.12 18.94
C ALA A 85 25.96 6.20 18.17
N SER A 86 26.63 5.08 17.86
CA SER A 86 27.82 5.03 17.01
C SER A 86 27.53 5.20 15.52
N VAL A 87 26.27 5.06 15.10
CA VAL A 87 25.74 5.26 13.74
C VAL A 87 24.94 6.55 13.62
N LYS A 88 24.29 7.00 14.71
CA LYS A 88 23.58 8.29 14.81
C LYS A 88 24.41 9.53 14.45
N SER A 89 25.72 9.41 14.27
CA SER A 89 26.56 10.53 13.87
C SER A 89 26.41 10.92 12.39
N GLN A 90 25.79 10.10 11.54
CA GLN A 90 25.67 10.38 10.12
C GLN A 90 24.29 10.94 9.77
N PRO A 91 24.20 12.09 9.08
CA PRO A 91 22.93 12.68 8.72
C PRO A 91 22.15 11.78 7.75
N GLN A 92 20.87 11.61 8.04
CA GLN A 92 19.90 10.94 7.19
C GLN A 92 18.87 11.97 6.72
N LYS A 93 18.54 11.95 5.43
CA LYS A 93 17.51 12.79 4.84
C LYS A 93 16.47 11.92 4.16
N LEU A 94 15.19 12.17 4.40
CA LEU A 94 14.08 11.60 3.66
C LEU A 94 13.47 12.67 2.75
N LEU A 95 13.30 12.34 1.47
CA LEU A 95 12.67 13.16 0.46
C LEU A 95 11.54 12.35 -0.18
N LEU A 96 10.29 12.71 0.11
CA LEU A 96 9.12 12.05 -0.48
C LEU A 96 8.42 13.01 -1.44
N GLY A 97 8.46 12.73 -2.74
CA GLY A 97 7.83 13.53 -3.78
C GLY A 97 6.53 12.92 -4.31
N PRO A 98 5.75 13.67 -5.10
CA PRO A 98 4.47 13.21 -5.60
C PRO A 98 4.66 12.45 -6.93
N TRP A 99 5.53 11.45 -6.94
CA TRP A 99 5.94 10.74 -8.15
C TRP A 99 5.45 9.29 -8.14
N THR A 100 5.28 8.74 -9.34
CA THR A 100 5.32 7.28 -9.56
C THR A 100 6.77 6.83 -9.74
N HIS A 101 7.00 5.53 -9.92
CA HIS A 101 8.35 5.01 -10.13
C HIS A 101 8.99 5.54 -11.42
N MET A 102 8.24 5.50 -12.53
CA MET A 102 8.71 5.86 -13.85
C MET A 102 7.52 6.36 -14.71
N PRO A 103 7.64 7.50 -15.40
CA PRO A 103 8.70 8.50 -15.24
C PRO A 103 8.64 9.14 -13.84
N TRP A 104 9.77 9.67 -13.36
CA TRP A 104 9.87 10.49 -12.14
C TRP A 104 9.19 11.86 -12.33
N ALA A 105 7.93 11.84 -12.78
CA ALA A 105 7.12 13.00 -13.07
C ALA A 105 6.08 13.19 -11.95
N PRO A 106 5.76 14.44 -11.58
CA PRO A 106 4.69 14.70 -10.61
C PRO A 106 3.34 14.16 -11.11
N VAL A 107 2.57 13.57 -10.20
CA VAL A 107 1.20 13.12 -10.50
C VAL A 107 0.21 14.30 -10.52
N ASP A 108 -0.92 14.15 -11.21
CA ASP A 108 -1.89 15.25 -11.44
C ASP A 108 -2.67 15.72 -10.18
N VAL A 109 -2.48 15.08 -9.02
CA VAL A 109 -3.07 15.47 -7.71
C VAL A 109 -2.18 16.39 -6.86
N VAL A 110 -1.15 16.99 -7.47
CA VAL A 110 -0.26 17.91 -6.78
C VAL A 110 -0.94 19.26 -6.53
N GLY A 111 -0.91 19.70 -5.27
CA GLY A 111 -1.05 21.10 -4.91
C GLY A 111 0.33 21.76 -4.91
N GLY A 112 0.47 22.91 -5.57
CA GLY A 112 1.74 23.66 -5.63
C GLY A 112 2.60 23.39 -6.88
N GLU A 113 3.69 24.14 -7.04
CA GLU A 113 4.64 23.97 -8.14
C GLU A 113 5.72 22.93 -7.75
N VAL A 114 5.93 21.92 -8.61
CA VAL A 114 7.02 20.94 -8.46
C VAL A 114 7.88 21.00 -9.72
N SER A 115 9.19 21.25 -9.55
CA SER A 115 10.13 21.29 -10.67
C SER A 115 10.26 19.91 -11.31
N THR A 116 10.48 19.87 -12.63
CA THR A 116 10.79 18.61 -13.34
C THR A 116 12.14 18.01 -12.93
N ASN A 117 13.04 18.82 -12.36
CA ASN A 117 14.39 18.40 -11.96
C ASN A 117 14.57 18.34 -10.43
N GLU A 118 13.48 18.38 -9.68
CA GLU A 118 13.51 18.53 -8.22
C GLU A 118 14.41 17.49 -7.54
N VAL A 119 14.33 16.22 -7.97
CA VAL A 119 15.18 15.14 -7.44
C VAL A 119 16.66 15.40 -7.70
N ASP A 120 17.01 15.84 -8.91
CA ASP A 120 18.38 16.13 -9.30
C ASP A 120 18.93 17.30 -8.48
N ASP A 121 18.12 18.35 -8.28
CA ASP A 121 18.50 19.53 -7.50
C ASP A 121 18.77 19.17 -6.02
N TRP A 122 17.97 18.28 -5.43
CA TRP A 122 18.21 17.74 -4.09
C TRP A 122 19.47 16.86 -4.01
N GLN A 123 19.70 15.99 -5.00
CA GLN A 123 20.91 15.16 -5.05
C GLN A 123 22.18 16.00 -5.20
N VAL A 124 22.16 17.01 -6.07
CA VAL A 124 23.28 17.95 -6.22
C VAL A 124 23.51 18.72 -4.92
N SER A 125 22.45 19.20 -4.28
CA SER A 125 22.57 19.91 -2.99
C SER A 125 23.16 19.02 -1.90
N TRP A 126 22.75 17.75 -1.84
CA TRP A 126 23.30 16.76 -0.92
C TRP A 126 24.79 16.50 -1.16
N LEU A 127 25.17 16.28 -2.43
CA LEU A 127 26.57 16.05 -2.80
C LEU A 127 27.44 17.28 -2.58
N ASP A 128 26.95 18.48 -2.88
CA ASP A 128 27.67 19.73 -2.64
C ASP A 128 27.92 19.97 -1.15
N HIS A 129 26.95 19.63 -0.29
CA HIS A 129 27.15 19.69 1.16
C HIS A 129 28.25 18.72 1.61
N HIS A 130 28.13 17.44 1.27
CA HIS A 130 29.02 16.40 1.79
C HIS A 130 30.41 16.33 1.13
N LEU A 131 30.52 16.67 -0.15
CA LEU A 131 31.76 16.55 -0.93
C LEU A 131 32.48 17.87 -1.13
N LYS A 132 31.76 19.00 -1.09
CA LYS A 132 32.35 20.35 -1.29
C LYS A 132 32.27 21.24 -0.05
N GLY A 133 31.59 20.81 1.01
CA GLY A 133 31.43 21.59 2.24
C GLY A 133 30.49 22.79 2.09
N SER A 134 29.53 22.71 1.17
CA SER A 134 28.55 23.79 0.93
C SER A 134 27.52 23.87 2.07
N GLU A 135 27.30 25.07 2.61
CA GLU A 135 26.23 25.35 3.58
C GLU A 135 24.95 25.80 2.86
N ASN A 136 24.27 24.85 2.22
CA ASN A 136 23.09 25.09 1.37
C ASN A 136 21.75 24.73 2.03
N GLY A 137 21.74 24.38 3.33
CA GLY A 137 20.53 24.07 4.09
C GLY A 137 19.92 22.68 3.82
N VAL A 138 20.58 21.81 3.04
CA VAL A 138 20.04 20.47 2.71
C VAL A 138 19.73 19.61 3.96
N LEU A 139 20.43 19.88 5.07
CA LEU A 139 20.27 19.21 6.36
C LEU A 139 19.35 19.95 7.36
N ASP A 140 18.77 21.09 7.00
CA ASP A 140 17.95 21.91 7.93
C ASP A 140 16.75 21.12 8.49
N HIS A 141 16.24 20.18 7.70
CA HIS A 141 15.16 19.28 8.08
C HIS A 141 15.49 17.84 7.68
N PRO A 142 15.41 16.85 8.60
CA PRO A 142 15.63 15.44 8.27
C PRO A 142 14.60 14.87 7.28
N VAL A 143 13.39 15.43 7.23
CA VAL A 143 12.32 14.93 6.35
C VAL A 143 11.72 16.11 5.59
N THR A 144 11.63 15.97 4.27
CA THR A 144 10.93 16.90 3.37
C THR A 144 9.95 16.10 2.52
N VAL A 145 8.69 16.51 2.51
CA VAL A 145 7.59 15.82 1.80
C VAL A 145 6.84 16.81 0.94
N TYR A 146 6.58 16.45 -0.31
CA TYR A 146 5.66 17.15 -1.19
C TYR A 146 4.29 16.52 -0.99
N LEU A 147 3.54 17.05 -0.03
CA LEU A 147 2.21 16.57 0.32
C LEU A 147 1.26 16.73 -0.87
N LEU A 148 0.58 15.64 -1.21
CA LEU A 148 -0.48 15.68 -2.21
C LEU A 148 -1.56 16.69 -1.76
N GLY A 149 -1.98 17.55 -2.67
CA GLY A 149 -2.97 18.59 -2.40
C GLY A 149 -2.53 19.81 -1.56
N GLU A 150 -1.27 19.93 -1.13
CA GLU A 150 -0.77 21.09 -0.33
C GLU A 150 0.55 21.67 -0.85
N GLY A 151 1.57 20.83 -1.08
CA GLY A 151 2.93 21.25 -1.46
C GLY A 151 3.99 20.81 -0.44
N ILE A 152 5.13 21.51 -0.40
CA ILE A 152 6.27 21.13 0.44
C ILE A 152 5.97 21.35 1.92
N ARG A 153 6.25 20.34 2.74
CA ARG A 153 6.29 20.43 4.20
C ARG A 153 7.50 19.69 4.76
N ASN A 154 8.03 20.21 5.85
CA ASN A 154 9.21 19.67 6.51
C ASN A 154 8.85 19.09 7.88
N PHE A 155 9.50 17.98 8.25
CA PHE A 155 9.33 17.31 9.53
C PHE A 155 10.69 16.97 10.15
N THR A 156 10.69 16.74 11.47
CA THR A 156 11.89 16.35 12.21
C THR A 156 12.15 14.85 12.22
N ALA A 157 11.14 14.04 11.88
CA ALA A 157 11.20 12.59 11.84
C ALA A 157 10.09 12.03 10.95
N TRP A 158 10.22 10.75 10.59
CA TRP A 158 9.13 9.97 10.00
C TRP A 158 8.81 8.76 10.89
N PRO A 159 7.52 8.47 11.15
CA PRO A 159 6.38 9.37 10.96
C PRO A 159 6.54 10.69 11.74
N PRO A 160 5.83 11.77 11.38
CA PRO A 160 5.87 13.01 12.15
C PRO A 160 5.55 12.79 13.62
N ALA A 161 6.31 13.40 14.54
CA ALA A 161 6.16 13.18 15.98
C ALA A 161 4.83 13.74 16.53
N GLU A 162 4.27 14.70 15.83
CA GLU A 162 2.98 15.33 16.06
C GLU A 162 1.80 14.52 15.52
N ALA A 163 2.03 13.51 14.67
CA ALA A 163 0.96 12.67 14.13
C ALA A 163 0.25 11.89 15.24
N ARG A 164 -1.08 11.79 15.15
CA ARG A 164 -1.93 11.05 16.09
C ARG A 164 -2.87 10.15 15.32
N PHE A 165 -3.02 8.90 15.77
CA PHE A 165 -3.94 7.97 15.13
C PHE A 165 -5.40 8.39 15.37
N VAL A 166 -6.13 8.45 14.26
CA VAL A 166 -7.56 8.70 14.18
C VAL A 166 -8.18 7.42 13.63
N GLU A 167 -8.77 6.62 14.53
CA GLU A 167 -9.57 5.43 14.21
C GLU A 167 -10.95 5.73 13.63
N TYR A 168 -11.26 5.18 12.46
CA TYR A 168 -12.60 5.10 11.92
C TYR A 168 -13.04 3.65 11.87
N PHE A 169 -14.07 3.30 12.63
CA PHE A 169 -14.66 1.96 12.60
C PHE A 169 -15.57 1.81 11.39
N MET A 170 -15.55 0.60 10.82
CA MET A 170 -16.47 0.20 9.77
C MET A 170 -17.84 -0.06 10.37
N HIS A 171 -18.89 0.29 9.65
CA HIS A 171 -20.27 -0.01 10.00
C HIS A 171 -21.07 -0.36 8.75
N SER A 172 -22.11 -1.18 8.91
CA SER A 172 -23.06 -1.52 7.83
C SER A 172 -24.32 -2.16 8.40
N GLN A 173 -25.38 -2.21 7.58
CA GLN A 173 -26.54 -3.08 7.82
C GLN A 173 -26.43 -4.41 7.06
N GLY A 174 -25.19 -4.86 6.79
CA GLY A 174 -24.85 -6.14 6.15
C GLY A 174 -24.93 -6.09 4.63
N ARG A 175 -24.81 -4.88 4.06
CA ARG A 175 -24.90 -4.62 2.62
C ARG A 175 -23.90 -3.55 2.17
N ALA A 176 -22.69 -3.55 2.72
CA ALA A 176 -21.61 -2.67 2.27
C ALA A 176 -21.10 -2.98 0.86
N ASN A 177 -21.60 -4.02 0.18
CA ASN A 177 -21.20 -4.37 -1.19
C ASN A 177 -21.46 -3.22 -2.17
N SER A 178 -20.40 -2.83 -2.89
CA SER A 178 -20.32 -1.72 -3.84
C SER A 178 -20.53 -0.33 -3.24
N LYS A 179 -20.17 0.73 -3.98
CA LYS A 179 -20.45 2.12 -3.60
C LYS A 179 -21.94 2.49 -3.48
N PHE A 180 -22.84 1.58 -3.86
CA PHE A 180 -24.29 1.72 -3.67
C PHE A 180 -24.79 1.00 -2.41
N GLY A 181 -23.88 0.39 -1.65
CA GLY A 181 -24.15 -0.26 -0.37
C GLY A 181 -24.41 0.72 0.76
N ASP A 182 -24.57 0.18 1.96
CA ASP A 182 -24.84 0.93 3.19
C ASP A 182 -23.67 0.92 4.18
N GLY A 183 -22.43 0.81 3.68
CA GLY A 183 -21.22 0.86 4.49
C GLY A 183 -20.77 2.30 4.79
N TRP A 184 -20.50 2.61 6.05
CA TRP A 184 -19.95 3.91 6.46
C TRP A 184 -18.79 3.77 7.45
N LEU A 185 -18.05 4.86 7.61
CA LEU A 185 -16.94 4.99 8.56
C LEU A 185 -17.30 6.03 9.61
N ASP A 186 -17.18 5.69 10.89
CA ASP A 186 -17.43 6.60 12.02
C ASP A 186 -16.42 6.39 13.17
N ARG A 187 -16.38 7.31 14.11
CA ARG A 187 -15.51 7.31 15.29
C ARG A 187 -16.07 6.46 16.43
N GLU A 188 -17.37 6.17 16.40
CA GLU A 188 -18.03 5.34 17.40
C GLU A 188 -17.76 3.85 17.12
N VAL A 189 -17.54 3.07 18.18
CA VAL A 189 -17.35 1.62 18.02
C VAL A 189 -18.69 0.99 17.63
N PRO A 190 -18.75 0.10 16.62
CA PRO A 190 -19.98 -0.55 16.21
C PRO A 190 -20.60 -1.38 17.34
N SER A 191 -21.92 -1.51 17.30
CA SER A 191 -22.68 -2.32 18.26
C SER A 191 -22.73 -3.79 17.80
N ASP A 192 -23.89 -4.45 17.85
CA ASP A 192 -24.07 -5.80 17.28
C ASP A 192 -24.65 -5.67 15.87
N GLU A 193 -23.79 -5.24 14.93
CA GLU A 193 -24.17 -5.03 13.54
C GLU A 193 -24.03 -6.31 12.71
N PRO A 194 -24.91 -6.53 11.71
CA PRO A 194 -24.83 -7.69 10.83
C PRO A 194 -23.54 -7.67 10.00
N VAL A 195 -22.98 -8.84 9.75
CA VAL A 195 -21.76 -9.00 8.95
C VAL A 195 -21.98 -8.65 7.47
N ASP A 196 -20.91 -8.22 6.81
CA ASP A 196 -20.87 -8.09 5.35
C ASP A 196 -20.29 -9.35 4.71
N ILE A 197 -20.86 -9.76 3.57
CA ILE A 197 -20.46 -10.97 2.85
C ILE A 197 -20.19 -10.65 1.39
N PHE A 198 -19.06 -11.13 0.87
CA PHE A 198 -18.77 -11.11 -0.56
C PHE A 198 -18.15 -12.42 -1.02
N ILE A 199 -18.19 -12.66 -2.33
CA ILE A 199 -17.64 -13.86 -2.95
C ILE A 199 -16.39 -13.46 -3.71
N TYR A 200 -15.28 -14.13 -3.43
CA TYR A 200 -14.04 -14.02 -4.18
C TYR A 200 -13.87 -15.19 -5.14
N ASP A 201 -13.80 -14.89 -6.43
CA ASP A 201 -13.49 -15.85 -7.49
C ASP A 201 -12.13 -15.48 -8.12
N PRO A 202 -11.08 -16.32 -7.97
CA PRO A 202 -9.76 -16.05 -8.56
C PRO A 202 -9.76 -15.96 -10.09
N SER A 203 -10.80 -16.44 -10.78
CA SER A 203 -10.96 -16.30 -12.22
C SER A 203 -11.41 -14.89 -12.65
N THR A 204 -11.98 -14.12 -11.73
CA THR A 204 -12.46 -12.74 -11.96
C THR A 204 -11.99 -11.79 -10.84
N PRO A 205 -10.66 -11.64 -10.65
CA PRO A 205 -10.14 -10.79 -9.58
C PRO A 205 -10.53 -9.32 -9.78
N THR A 206 -10.65 -8.57 -8.68
CA THR A 206 -10.82 -7.13 -8.71
C THR A 206 -9.60 -6.49 -9.37
N PRO A 207 -9.79 -5.66 -10.42
CA PRO A 207 -8.68 -5.08 -11.15
C PRO A 207 -7.99 -3.99 -10.34
N SER A 208 -6.67 -3.88 -10.47
CA SER A 208 -5.88 -2.73 -10.03
C SER A 208 -6.18 -1.53 -10.90
N LEU A 209 -6.36 -0.37 -10.26
CA LEU A 209 -6.60 0.92 -10.90
C LEU A 209 -5.69 1.94 -10.21
N GLY A 210 -4.73 2.50 -10.94
CA GLY A 210 -3.67 3.30 -10.34
C GLY A 210 -2.81 2.48 -9.36
N GLY A 211 -2.30 3.13 -8.31
CA GLY A 211 -1.59 2.52 -7.20
C GLY A 211 -0.07 2.62 -7.31
N HIS A 212 0.62 1.71 -6.65
CA HIS A 212 2.07 1.71 -6.45
C HIS A 212 2.75 0.66 -7.33
N SER A 213 2.25 0.37 -8.54
CA SER A 213 2.95 -0.53 -9.45
C SER A 213 4.12 0.14 -10.19
N CYS A 214 4.85 -0.67 -10.95
CA CYS A 214 5.99 -0.28 -11.77
C CYS A 214 5.93 -0.95 -13.15
N CYS A 215 6.50 -0.42 -14.23
CA CYS A 215 7.29 0.81 -14.31
C CYS A 215 6.80 1.74 -15.41
N PHE A 216 5.77 1.35 -16.16
CA PHE A 216 5.08 2.24 -17.07
C PHE A 216 3.60 1.91 -17.00
N GLU A 217 2.74 2.93 -17.06
CA GLU A 217 1.28 2.77 -17.01
C GLU A 217 0.75 1.79 -18.07
N SER A 218 1.41 1.73 -19.24
CA SER A 218 1.09 0.79 -20.31
C SER A 218 1.40 -0.67 -20.00
N VAL A 219 2.13 -0.95 -18.92
CA VAL A 219 2.49 -2.29 -18.44
C VAL A 219 1.68 -2.65 -17.20
N THR A 220 1.65 -1.78 -16.21
CA THR A 220 0.88 -1.94 -14.97
C THR A 220 0.25 -0.60 -14.56
N PRO A 221 -0.97 -0.61 -13.99
CA PRO A 221 -1.62 0.61 -13.52
C PRO A 221 -0.81 1.24 -12.38
N MET A 222 -0.69 2.57 -12.36
CA MET A 222 0.06 3.28 -11.32
C MET A 222 -0.46 4.70 -11.13
N GLY A 223 -0.12 5.31 -10.00
CA GLY A 223 -0.52 6.67 -9.67
C GLY A 223 -1.97 6.79 -9.22
N PRO A 224 -2.50 8.02 -9.16
CA PRO A 224 -3.88 8.28 -8.80
C PRO A 224 -4.85 7.82 -9.91
N ALA A 225 -5.91 7.11 -9.55
CA ALA A 225 -6.96 6.69 -10.48
C ALA A 225 -8.34 6.70 -9.82
N ASP A 226 -9.37 6.97 -10.63
CA ASP A 226 -10.77 6.87 -10.20
C ASP A 226 -11.17 5.40 -9.98
N GLN A 227 -11.47 5.06 -8.73
CA GLN A 227 -11.83 3.73 -8.27
C GLN A 227 -13.28 3.37 -8.57
N SER A 228 -14.09 4.33 -9.06
CA SER A 228 -15.52 4.15 -9.34
C SER A 228 -15.88 2.87 -10.09
N ILE A 229 -15.03 2.40 -11.01
CA ILE A 229 -15.27 1.18 -11.80
C ILE A 229 -15.06 -0.09 -10.97
N ALA A 230 -14.09 -0.11 -10.07
CA ALA A 230 -13.91 -1.24 -9.15
C ALA A 230 -15.01 -1.25 -8.09
N GLU A 231 -15.35 -0.08 -7.56
CA GLU A 231 -16.32 0.12 -6.50
C GLU A 231 -17.78 -0.23 -6.88
N VAL A 232 -18.14 -0.35 -8.16
CA VAL A 232 -19.49 -0.86 -8.52
C VAL A 232 -19.62 -2.38 -8.36
N SER A 233 -18.50 -3.10 -8.18
CA SER A 233 -18.51 -4.55 -8.01
C SER A 233 -19.08 -4.94 -6.65
N ARG A 234 -19.87 -6.03 -6.63
CA ARG A 234 -20.34 -6.64 -5.38
C ARG A 234 -19.25 -7.42 -4.63
N MET A 235 -18.10 -7.63 -5.27
CA MET A 235 -16.92 -8.25 -4.65
C MET A 235 -16.09 -7.25 -3.84
N VAL A 236 -16.45 -5.96 -3.90
CA VAL A 236 -15.81 -4.88 -3.14
C VAL A 236 -16.81 -4.39 -2.10
N LEU A 237 -16.44 -4.41 -0.83
CA LEU A 237 -17.16 -3.72 0.23
C LEU A 237 -16.65 -2.29 0.32
N VAL A 238 -17.55 -1.33 0.47
CA VAL A 238 -17.22 0.11 0.45
C VAL A 238 -17.72 0.76 1.74
N TYR A 239 -16.82 1.40 2.47
CA TYR A 239 -17.12 2.16 3.69
C TYR A 239 -16.64 3.60 3.52
N THR A 240 -17.53 4.58 3.70
CA THR A 240 -17.21 6.01 3.48
C THR A 240 -17.57 6.84 4.70
N THR A 241 -16.74 7.80 5.07
CA THR A 241 -17.09 8.80 6.11
C THR A 241 -18.18 9.74 5.59
N GLU A 242 -18.84 10.47 6.49
CA GLU A 242 -19.43 11.76 6.10
C GLU A 242 -18.33 12.70 5.56
N PRO A 243 -18.66 13.69 4.71
CA PRO A 243 -17.71 14.70 4.29
C PRO A 243 -17.05 15.39 5.48
N LEU A 244 -15.73 15.56 5.40
CA LEU A 244 -14.94 16.21 6.44
C LEU A 244 -15.38 17.67 6.61
N VAL A 245 -15.46 18.10 7.87
CA VAL A 245 -15.84 19.49 8.22
C VAL A 245 -14.64 20.45 8.05
N GLU A 246 -13.43 19.94 8.21
CA GLU A 246 -12.16 20.67 8.09
C GLU A 246 -11.14 19.84 7.30
N ASP A 247 -10.11 20.51 6.78
CA ASP A 247 -9.00 19.83 6.11
C ASP A 247 -8.32 18.86 7.08
N MET A 248 -7.97 17.67 6.59
CA MET A 248 -7.24 16.67 7.35
C MET A 248 -5.89 16.36 6.67
N LEU A 249 -4.81 16.43 7.44
CA LEU A 249 -3.48 16.04 6.99
C LEU A 249 -3.18 14.63 7.44
N VAL A 250 -3.13 13.69 6.50
CA VAL A 250 -2.80 12.30 6.75
C VAL A 250 -1.33 12.09 6.37
N VAL A 251 -0.46 11.97 7.38
CA VAL A 251 0.99 11.86 7.20
C VAL A 251 1.57 10.83 8.16
N GLY A 252 2.10 9.73 7.61
CA GLY A 252 2.65 8.60 8.35
C GLY A 252 2.19 7.26 7.77
N ASP A 253 2.27 6.20 8.55
CA ASP A 253 1.87 4.85 8.11
C ASP A 253 0.41 4.55 8.48
N ALA A 254 -0.45 4.39 7.47
CA ALA A 254 -1.85 4.01 7.66
C ALA A 254 -2.02 2.48 7.62
N PHE A 255 -3.06 1.99 8.30
CA PHE A 255 -3.38 0.57 8.30
C PHE A 255 -4.87 0.33 8.53
N VAL A 256 -5.34 -0.86 8.15
CA VAL A 256 -6.67 -1.37 8.47
C VAL A 256 -6.54 -2.54 9.45
N THR A 257 -7.32 -2.52 10.52
CA THR A 257 -7.59 -3.71 11.33
C THR A 257 -8.89 -4.33 10.83
N LEU A 258 -8.82 -5.55 10.29
CA LEU A 258 -9.97 -6.25 9.73
C LEU A 258 -10.24 -7.53 10.55
N TYR A 259 -11.47 -7.69 11.03
CA TYR A 259 -11.95 -8.96 11.56
C TYR A 259 -12.72 -9.68 10.46
N ALA A 260 -12.20 -10.81 10.01
CA ALA A 260 -12.79 -11.53 8.90
C ALA A 260 -12.65 -13.04 9.03
N ALA A 261 -13.56 -13.75 8.37
CA ALA A 261 -13.53 -15.20 8.18
C ALA A 261 -13.62 -15.52 6.68
N SER A 262 -13.06 -16.67 6.30
CA SER A 262 -13.17 -17.20 4.93
C SER A 262 -13.75 -18.60 4.95
N SER A 263 -14.43 -19.01 3.88
CA SER A 263 -14.78 -20.41 3.65
C SER A 263 -13.58 -21.26 3.19
N ALA A 264 -12.45 -20.63 2.87
CA ALA A 264 -11.24 -21.27 2.38
C ALA A 264 -10.19 -21.45 3.48
N VAL A 265 -9.17 -22.27 3.20
CA VAL A 265 -8.03 -22.52 4.10
C VAL A 265 -6.92 -21.48 3.97
N ASP A 266 -7.00 -20.64 2.95
CA ASP A 266 -6.18 -19.45 2.71
C ASP A 266 -6.95 -18.53 1.77
N THR A 267 -6.66 -17.24 1.80
CA THR A 267 -7.22 -16.23 0.88
C THR A 267 -6.43 -14.93 1.04
N ASP A 268 -6.74 -13.91 0.25
CA ASP A 268 -6.20 -12.57 0.49
C ASP A 268 -7.32 -11.63 0.99
N PHE A 269 -6.94 -10.61 1.74
CA PHE A 269 -7.77 -9.44 1.99
C PHE A 269 -7.00 -8.21 1.52
N THR A 270 -7.60 -7.44 0.61
CA THR A 270 -7.05 -6.20 0.07
C THR A 270 -7.84 -5.01 0.58
N THR A 271 -7.17 -3.88 0.65
CA THR A 271 -7.79 -2.61 0.98
C THR A 271 -7.28 -1.49 0.10
N ARG A 272 -8.15 -0.55 -0.26
CA ARG A 272 -7.76 0.70 -0.89
C ARG A 272 -8.29 1.85 -0.07
N LEU A 273 -7.42 2.80 0.26
CA LEU A 273 -7.77 4.04 0.90
C LEU A 273 -7.92 5.10 -0.18
N CYS A 274 -9.07 5.77 -0.20
CA CYS A 274 -9.45 6.72 -1.24
C CYS A 274 -9.92 8.04 -0.63
N VAL A 275 -9.76 9.12 -1.39
CA VAL A 275 -10.40 10.41 -1.15
C VAL A 275 -11.54 10.58 -2.14
N VAL A 276 -12.74 10.83 -1.62
CA VAL A 276 -13.94 11.07 -2.42
C VAL A 276 -14.19 12.57 -2.50
N GLY A 277 -14.14 13.12 -3.72
CA GLY A 277 -14.46 14.52 -3.99
C GLY A 277 -15.95 14.84 -3.80
N PRO A 278 -16.32 16.13 -3.67
CA PRO A 278 -17.72 16.56 -3.61
C PRO A 278 -18.55 16.19 -4.86
N ASP A 279 -17.90 15.91 -5.98
CA ASP A 279 -18.49 15.42 -7.23
C ASP A 279 -18.70 13.90 -7.24
N GLY A 280 -18.22 13.19 -6.21
CA GLY A 280 -18.31 11.75 -6.05
C GLY A 280 -17.17 10.95 -6.70
N THR A 281 -16.17 11.61 -7.31
CA THR A 281 -14.98 10.92 -7.82
C THR A 281 -14.14 10.38 -6.66
N SER A 282 -13.74 9.11 -6.74
CA SER A 282 -13.01 8.41 -5.68
C SER A 282 -11.59 8.12 -6.14
N ILE A 283 -10.60 8.84 -5.63
CA ILE A 283 -9.19 8.69 -6.03
C ILE A 283 -8.43 7.90 -4.96
N ASN A 284 -7.77 6.81 -5.34
CA ASN A 284 -6.91 6.07 -4.42
C ASN A 284 -5.72 6.90 -3.97
N ILE A 285 -5.33 6.76 -2.71
CA ILE A 285 -4.12 7.37 -2.12
C ILE A 285 -3.15 6.32 -1.57
N GLN A 286 -3.64 5.14 -1.20
CA GLN A 286 -2.83 4.00 -0.81
C GLN A 286 -3.62 2.69 -0.98
N GLU A 287 -2.90 1.58 -1.04
CA GLU A 287 -3.48 0.24 -1.03
C GLU A 287 -2.63 -0.74 -0.23
N GLY A 288 -3.27 -1.78 0.30
CA GLY A 288 -2.61 -2.80 1.09
C GLY A 288 -3.21 -4.19 0.86
N ILE A 289 -2.42 -5.21 1.15
CA ILE A 289 -2.84 -6.61 1.10
C ILE A 289 -2.33 -7.36 2.32
N VAL A 290 -3.12 -8.33 2.76
CA VAL A 290 -2.64 -9.42 3.61
C VAL A 290 -3.08 -10.74 3.00
N ARG A 291 -2.12 -11.64 2.79
CA ARG A 291 -2.40 -13.03 2.47
C ARG A 291 -2.57 -13.80 3.76
N ALA A 292 -3.71 -14.47 3.95
CA ALA A 292 -4.18 -14.94 5.25
C ALA A 292 -3.21 -15.92 5.93
N ARG A 293 -2.49 -16.75 5.16
CA ARG A 293 -1.44 -17.63 5.71
C ARG A 293 -0.28 -16.89 6.37
N TYR A 294 -0.04 -15.63 5.98
CA TYR A 294 1.03 -14.77 6.49
C TYR A 294 0.56 -13.75 7.54
N ARG A 295 -0.70 -13.83 8.00
CA ARG A 295 -1.29 -12.85 8.93
C ARG A 295 -0.48 -12.60 10.21
N ASP A 296 0.26 -13.62 10.68
CA ASP A 296 1.04 -13.57 11.92
C ASP A 296 2.56 -13.52 11.65
N SER A 297 3.02 -14.02 10.50
CA SER A 297 4.45 -14.12 10.18
C SER A 297 4.67 -14.31 8.68
N LEU A 298 5.58 -13.54 8.09
CA LEU A 298 6.09 -13.77 6.72
C LEU A 298 7.10 -14.93 6.65
N VAL A 299 7.63 -15.37 7.79
CA VAL A 299 8.66 -16.42 7.90
C VAL A 299 8.02 -17.81 8.04
N ASP A 300 7.01 -17.93 8.89
CA ASP A 300 6.36 -19.20 9.24
C ASP A 300 4.85 -19.10 8.95
N PRO A 301 4.41 -19.31 7.70
CA PRO A 301 3.01 -19.23 7.35
C PRO A 301 2.20 -20.36 7.97
N SER A 302 0.96 -20.04 8.38
CA SER A 302 0.00 -21.03 8.87
C SER A 302 -1.37 -20.85 8.21
N PRO A 303 -2.04 -21.93 7.76
CA PRO A 303 -3.36 -21.81 7.13
C PRO A 303 -4.40 -21.25 8.12
N ILE A 304 -5.50 -20.74 7.59
CA ILE A 304 -6.68 -20.37 8.38
C ILE A 304 -7.68 -21.52 8.44
N VAL A 305 -8.49 -21.57 9.49
CA VAL A 305 -9.59 -22.53 9.61
C VAL A 305 -10.84 -21.94 8.96
N PRO A 306 -11.47 -22.64 8.00
CA PRO A 306 -12.71 -22.17 7.38
C PRO A 306 -13.80 -21.81 8.40
N GLY A 307 -14.34 -20.61 8.29
CA GLY A 307 -15.38 -20.06 9.16
C GLY A 307 -14.89 -19.51 10.50
N GLU A 308 -13.61 -19.64 10.83
CA GLU A 308 -13.02 -19.02 12.01
C GLU A 308 -12.69 -17.54 11.74
N VAL A 309 -12.98 -16.68 12.72
CA VAL A 309 -12.72 -15.25 12.63
C VAL A 309 -11.30 -14.96 13.08
N TYR A 310 -10.52 -14.34 12.22
CA TYR A 310 -9.18 -13.85 12.53
C TYR A 310 -9.15 -12.34 12.51
N ARG A 311 -8.22 -11.77 13.28
CA ARG A 311 -7.83 -10.36 13.18
C ARG A 311 -6.68 -10.25 12.20
N TYR A 312 -6.87 -9.48 11.14
CA TYR A 312 -5.85 -9.13 10.18
C TYR A 312 -5.44 -7.67 10.35
N ARG A 313 -4.14 -7.41 10.24
CA ARG A 313 -3.61 -6.06 10.12
C ARG A 313 -3.12 -5.90 8.68
N ILE A 314 -3.79 -5.05 7.92
CA ILE A 314 -3.43 -4.73 6.54
C ILE A 314 -2.66 -3.42 6.59
N GLU A 315 -1.35 -3.48 6.38
CA GLU A 315 -0.52 -2.28 6.29
C GLU A 315 -0.76 -1.64 4.91
N LEU A 316 -1.08 -0.34 4.90
CA LEU A 316 -1.14 0.45 3.66
C LEU A 316 0.20 1.15 3.41
N GLY A 317 1.02 1.32 4.46
CA GLY A 317 2.32 1.96 4.36
C GLY A 317 2.26 3.49 4.38
N PRO A 318 3.33 4.16 3.93
CA PRO A 318 3.47 5.60 4.03
C PRO A 318 2.44 6.37 3.20
N VAL A 319 1.72 7.28 3.85
CA VAL A 319 0.77 8.23 3.25
C VAL A 319 1.25 9.65 3.57
N ALA A 320 1.13 10.55 2.60
CA ALA A 320 1.29 11.99 2.83
C ALA A 320 0.35 12.79 1.92
N THR A 321 -0.84 13.10 2.44
CA THR A 321 -1.87 13.81 1.67
C THR A 321 -2.69 14.76 2.54
N ARG A 322 -3.16 15.85 1.93
CA ARG A 322 -4.22 16.69 2.48
C ARG A 322 -5.55 16.25 1.89
N VAL A 323 -6.48 15.87 2.76
CA VAL A 323 -7.89 15.63 2.43
C VAL A 323 -8.66 16.93 2.67
N PRO A 324 -9.21 17.59 1.63
CA PRO A 324 -9.91 18.85 1.80
C PRO A 324 -11.23 18.71 2.57
N ALA A 325 -11.65 19.77 3.26
CA ALA A 325 -13.00 19.89 3.78
C ALA A 325 -14.04 19.72 2.66
N GLY A 326 -15.13 19.02 2.95
CA GLY A 326 -16.15 18.64 1.97
C GLY A 326 -15.83 17.39 1.15
N SER A 327 -14.62 16.87 1.20
CA SER A 327 -14.29 15.53 0.72
C SER A 327 -14.56 14.48 1.79
N ALA A 328 -14.72 13.21 1.40
CA ALA A 328 -14.85 12.08 2.32
C ALA A 328 -13.65 11.13 2.21
N ILE A 329 -13.41 10.36 3.27
CA ILE A 329 -12.45 9.26 3.27
C ILE A 329 -13.22 7.98 2.99
N ARG A 330 -12.71 7.15 2.10
CA ARG A 330 -13.29 5.85 1.77
C ARG A 330 -12.26 4.74 1.92
N VAL A 331 -12.75 3.59 2.38
CA VAL A 331 -12.01 2.34 2.37
C VAL A 331 -12.78 1.29 1.61
N ASP A 332 -12.12 0.70 0.63
CA ASP A 332 -12.57 -0.49 -0.06
C ASP A 332 -11.98 -1.73 0.61
N ILE A 333 -12.74 -2.83 0.71
CA ILE A 333 -12.27 -4.15 1.13
C ILE A 333 -12.62 -5.18 0.06
N SER A 334 -11.65 -5.96 -0.39
CA SER A 334 -11.82 -7.07 -1.34
C SER A 334 -10.88 -8.22 -0.98
N SER A 335 -10.77 -9.22 -1.86
CA SER A 335 -9.80 -10.33 -1.76
C SER A 335 -8.87 -10.42 -2.95
N SER A 336 -8.76 -9.33 -3.72
CA SER A 336 -7.80 -9.21 -4.80
C SER A 336 -7.62 -7.76 -5.20
N ASP A 337 -6.45 -7.48 -5.76
CA ASP A 337 -6.12 -6.23 -6.42
C ASP A 337 -5.07 -6.58 -7.49
N PHE A 338 -5.55 -7.02 -8.65
CA PHE A 338 -4.75 -7.66 -9.69
C PHE A 338 -4.60 -6.75 -10.92
N PRO A 339 -3.39 -6.56 -11.48
CA PRO A 339 -2.19 -7.36 -11.27
C PRO A 339 -1.18 -6.80 -10.25
N GLN A 340 -1.55 -5.82 -9.40
CA GLN A 340 -0.63 -5.30 -8.38
C GLN A 340 -0.08 -6.41 -7.47
N TRP A 341 -0.94 -7.32 -7.03
CA TRP A 341 -0.55 -8.57 -6.40
C TRP A 341 -1.07 -9.78 -7.18
N ASP A 342 -0.39 -10.91 -7.03
CA ASP A 342 -0.85 -12.17 -7.60
C ASP A 342 -2.15 -12.62 -6.91
N ARG A 343 -3.05 -13.26 -7.68
CA ARG A 343 -4.32 -13.76 -7.16
C ARG A 343 -4.12 -15.03 -6.32
N ASN A 344 -4.67 -15.04 -5.11
CA ASN A 344 -4.74 -16.25 -4.28
C ASN A 344 -5.79 -17.22 -4.82
N PHE A 345 -5.46 -18.52 -4.90
CA PHE A 345 -6.38 -19.54 -5.42
C PHE A 345 -7.30 -20.14 -4.37
N ASN A 346 -7.17 -19.71 -3.12
CA ASN A 346 -7.95 -20.14 -1.97
C ASN A 346 -7.77 -21.62 -1.59
N THR A 347 -6.68 -22.25 -2.04
CA THR A 347 -6.41 -23.69 -1.84
C THR A 347 -5.45 -23.98 -0.70
N GLY A 348 -4.69 -22.99 -0.23
CA GLY A 348 -3.52 -23.22 0.64
C GLY A 348 -2.32 -23.83 -0.10
N GLY A 349 -2.39 -23.97 -1.43
CA GLY A 349 -1.36 -24.56 -2.27
C GLY A 349 -0.11 -23.68 -2.41
N ARG A 350 0.81 -24.15 -3.26
CA ARG A 350 2.08 -23.46 -3.52
C ARG A 350 1.84 -22.25 -4.43
N ILE A 351 2.07 -21.06 -3.90
CA ILE A 351 1.94 -19.77 -4.59
C ILE A 351 2.73 -19.81 -5.92
N GLY A 352 2.09 -19.43 -7.02
CA GLY A 352 2.70 -19.38 -8.36
C GLY A 352 2.89 -20.73 -9.08
N PHE A 353 2.62 -21.87 -8.43
CA PHE A 353 2.73 -23.22 -9.02
C PHE A 353 1.38 -23.85 -9.40
N GLU A 354 0.27 -23.19 -9.05
CA GLU A 354 -1.06 -23.69 -9.32
C GLU A 354 -1.58 -23.22 -10.69
N GLY A 355 -2.28 -24.11 -11.39
CA GLY A 355 -2.93 -23.80 -12.67
C GLY A 355 -4.39 -23.33 -12.47
N PRO A 356 -5.02 -22.78 -13.52
CA PRO A 356 -6.34 -22.12 -13.39
C PRO A 356 -7.46 -23.05 -12.89
N LEU A 357 -7.35 -24.36 -13.10
CA LEU A 357 -8.32 -25.36 -12.64
C LEU A 357 -8.23 -25.67 -11.13
N ALA A 358 -7.18 -25.20 -10.45
CA ALA A 358 -7.02 -25.37 -9.01
C ALA A 358 -7.82 -24.33 -8.20
N ALA A 359 -8.17 -23.19 -8.81
CA ALA A 359 -8.83 -22.09 -8.13
C ALA A 359 -10.15 -22.52 -7.48
N VAL A 360 -10.34 -22.12 -6.22
CA VAL A 360 -11.56 -22.33 -5.45
C VAL A 360 -12.21 -20.98 -5.18
N THR A 361 -13.50 -20.86 -5.45
CA THR A 361 -14.27 -19.67 -5.03
C THR A 361 -14.42 -19.67 -3.51
N ALA A 362 -14.15 -18.54 -2.86
CA ALA A 362 -14.26 -18.38 -1.42
C ALA A 362 -15.35 -17.37 -1.04
N THR A 363 -16.12 -17.68 0.00
CA THR A 363 -17.00 -16.71 0.67
C THR A 363 -16.23 -16.03 1.78
N GLN A 364 -16.19 -14.71 1.74
CA GLN A 364 -15.55 -13.87 2.73
C GLN A 364 -16.62 -13.23 3.60
N THR A 365 -16.37 -13.17 4.90
CA THR A 365 -17.25 -12.55 5.88
C THR A 365 -16.46 -11.51 6.66
N VAL A 366 -16.88 -10.25 6.61
CA VAL A 366 -16.28 -9.13 7.34
C VAL A 366 -17.18 -8.76 8.51
N LEU A 367 -16.59 -8.66 9.69
CA LEU A 367 -17.29 -8.36 10.93
C LEU A 367 -16.96 -6.94 11.39
N HIS A 368 -17.98 -6.23 11.83
CA HIS A 368 -17.86 -4.89 12.41
C HIS A 368 -18.82 -4.79 13.60
N SER A 369 -18.46 -5.41 14.71
CA SER A 369 -19.25 -5.38 15.94
C SER A 369 -18.41 -4.92 17.12
N GLY A 370 -19.02 -4.68 18.28
CA GLY A 370 -18.28 -4.28 19.48
C GLY A 370 -17.22 -5.30 19.92
N SER A 371 -17.39 -6.58 19.59
CA SER A 371 -16.38 -7.63 19.83
C SER A 371 -15.37 -7.79 18.69
N PHE A 372 -15.73 -7.33 17.49
CA PHE A 372 -14.93 -7.43 16.27
C PHE A 372 -14.90 -6.05 15.57
N PRO A 373 -14.25 -5.04 16.16
CA PRO A 373 -14.33 -3.67 15.67
C PRO A 373 -13.34 -3.47 14.52
N SER A 374 -13.72 -3.84 13.30
CA SER A 374 -12.91 -3.54 12.11
C SER A 374 -12.79 -2.02 11.93
N SER A 375 -11.58 -1.52 11.67
CA SER A 375 -11.27 -0.10 11.63
C SER A 375 -10.19 0.28 10.62
N LEU A 376 -10.26 1.51 10.14
CA LEU A 376 -9.19 2.24 9.49
C LEU A 376 -8.47 3.12 10.50
N SER A 377 -7.14 3.06 10.52
CA SER A 377 -6.29 3.85 11.39
C SER A 377 -5.47 4.85 10.58
N LEU A 378 -5.77 6.15 10.72
CA LEU A 378 -5.09 7.22 9.98
C LEU A 378 -4.14 8.03 10.87
N PRO A 379 -2.87 8.22 10.47
CA PRO A 379 -1.95 9.09 11.17
C PRO A 379 -2.22 10.55 10.79
N VAL A 380 -2.91 11.29 11.66
CA VAL A 380 -3.31 12.68 11.40
C VAL A 380 -2.36 13.67 12.07
N VAL A 381 -1.84 14.61 11.28
CA VAL A 381 -1.03 15.72 11.77
C VAL A 381 -1.94 16.91 12.10
N PRO A 382 -1.86 17.49 13.31
CA PRO A 382 -2.57 18.73 13.63
C PRO A 382 -2.20 19.87 12.66
N GLY A 383 -3.22 20.63 12.24
CA GLY A 383 -3.10 21.76 11.32
C GLY A 383 -2.16 22.86 11.81
#